data_AF-A0A3A6R3D2-F1
#
_entry.id   AF-A0A3A6R3D2-F1
#
_cell.length_a   1.000
_cell.length_b   1.000
_cell.length_c   1.000
_cell.angle_alpha   90.00
_cell.angle_beta   90.00
_cell.angle_gamma   90.00
#
_symmetry.space_group_name_H-M   'P 1'
#
loop_
_entity.id
_entity.type
_entity.pdbx_description
1 polymer ?
#
loop_
_entity_poly.entity_id
_entity_poly.type
_entity_poly.pdbx_seq_one_letter_code
_entity_poly.pdbx_strand_id
1 'polypeptide(L)'
;MFRYACTPPKLRYNQYIPLIIDTDQSLLHALLLATSVQKMRLIMYPIARLCGIGVLLGLLAAVLLKNMLMGDSVDFHRHKALLIGIDGVQYEQLKQVIDAGKAPNIAQFHLGMSYTGGIVDTSTRQPTLSGPGWATILTGTWANRHKVVSNNSGLHNKSDSIFKLISLSAPTRHTASIVSWNPINDNFVDDISAGFIELGVKCGGDDQCATDRTVQELRTGNFDFIFVHLDQPDGAGHENGFGSRYQDAITRTDHQIGQILAALSKRKQNNKGEDWLVVLTTDHGRRLPDGYDHGEQSRSEKTAFIGLDKPPNAELTQPIADPVDPGLEGLYGFASEADIVPTILVHLGINTDFERHAIDGVPVIGHIGVRQLTATLNRADRTVSLRWRVTEGSKQPLRIYRSGQLIAKLTDSSSQYVDSDLPPSIAELNYTVVLNDVPVSRLVYEAQIKR
;
A
#
# COMPACT_ATOMS: atom_id res chain seq x y z
N MET A 1 12.97 16.01 50.99
CA MET A 1 12.70 17.35 51.56
C MET A 1 11.24 17.70 51.31
N PHE A 2 10.58 18.25 52.33
CA PHE A 2 9.23 18.86 52.42
C PHE A 2 8.08 18.53 51.43
N ARG A 3 6.98 18.03 52.03
CA ARG A 3 5.58 18.17 51.58
C ARG A 3 4.90 19.30 52.38
N TYR A 4 4.00 20.09 51.76
CA TYR A 4 2.78 20.74 52.33
C TYR A 4 1.95 21.29 51.12
N ALA A 5 0.62 21.41 51.02
CA ALA A 5 -0.59 21.04 51.81
C ALA A 5 -1.47 22.21 52.34
N CYS A 6 -2.78 22.10 52.06
CA CYS A 6 -3.96 22.66 52.75
C CYS A 6 -4.25 24.19 52.83
N THR A 7 -5.14 24.65 51.94
CA THR A 7 -6.47 25.33 52.17
C THR A 7 -6.60 26.71 52.90
N PRO A 8 -7.69 27.50 52.63
CA PRO A 8 -7.78 28.95 52.92
C PRO A 8 -8.82 29.39 54.00
N PRO A 9 -8.92 30.71 54.33
CA PRO A 9 -9.96 31.27 55.21
C PRO A 9 -10.99 32.23 54.53
N LYS A 10 -12.03 32.57 55.31
CA LYS A 10 -13.39 33.05 54.94
C LYS A 10 -13.62 34.57 54.78
N LEU A 11 -14.73 34.86 54.08
CA LEU A 11 -15.59 36.09 54.02
C LEU A 11 -15.76 36.94 55.29
N ARG A 12 -16.07 38.26 55.12
CA ARG A 12 -17.13 39.02 55.85
C ARG A 12 -17.70 40.21 55.01
N TYR A 13 -18.90 40.67 55.40
CA TYR A 13 -19.76 41.71 54.78
C TYR A 13 -20.11 42.82 55.81
N ASN A 14 -20.38 44.07 55.35
CA ASN A 14 -21.21 45.18 55.96
C ASN A 14 -20.76 46.56 55.39
N GLN A 15 -21.50 47.69 55.39
CA GLN A 15 -22.95 48.05 55.37
C GLN A 15 -23.10 49.59 55.05
N TYR A 16 -24.18 49.98 54.34
CA TYR A 16 -24.88 51.29 54.10
C TYR A 16 -24.37 52.70 54.59
N ILE A 17 -24.25 53.69 53.65
CA ILE A 17 -25.07 54.93 53.36
C ILE A 17 -25.52 55.88 54.53
N PRO A 18 -25.84 57.24 54.42
CA PRO A 18 -25.76 58.31 53.35
C PRO A 18 -25.16 59.71 53.78
N LEU A 19 -25.09 60.72 52.87
CA LEU A 19 -25.66 62.09 53.08
C LEU A 19 -25.87 62.90 51.77
N ILE A 20 -26.60 64.02 51.81
CA ILE A 20 -27.16 64.84 50.68
C ILE A 20 -26.81 66.35 50.84
N ILE A 21 -26.87 67.13 49.73
CA ILE A 21 -27.17 68.60 49.54
C ILE A 21 -26.22 69.16 48.43
N ASP A 22 -26.63 69.55 47.21
CA ASP A 22 -27.49 70.67 46.71
C ASP A 22 -26.78 72.07 46.81
N THR A 23 -26.77 73.03 45.84
CA THR A 23 -27.39 73.17 44.50
C THR A 23 -26.59 74.16 43.59
N ASP A 24 -26.90 74.16 42.29
CA ASP A 24 -26.90 75.29 41.31
C ASP A 24 -25.62 75.80 40.57
N GLN A 25 -25.35 75.24 39.38
CA GLN A 25 -24.68 75.88 38.22
C GLN A 25 -25.12 75.23 36.87
N SER A 26 -26.43 75.08 36.69
CA SER A 26 -26.98 74.06 35.76
C SER A 26 -27.29 74.50 34.30
N LEU A 27 -27.00 75.75 33.90
CA LEU A 27 -27.41 76.26 32.58
C LEU A 27 -26.30 76.53 31.54
N LEU A 28 -25.02 76.60 31.92
CA LEU A 28 -23.92 76.76 30.95
C LEU A 28 -23.38 75.42 30.39
N HIS A 29 -23.59 74.31 31.10
CA HIS A 29 -23.10 72.99 30.69
C HIS A 29 -23.97 72.28 29.64
N ALA A 30 -25.27 72.63 29.54
CA ALA A 30 -26.22 71.90 28.70
C ALA A 30 -25.95 72.01 27.19
N LEU A 31 -25.50 73.18 26.71
CA LEU A 31 -25.25 73.41 25.26
C LEU A 31 -23.94 72.77 24.76
N LEU A 32 -22.95 72.56 25.62
CA LEU A 32 -21.66 71.94 25.26
C LEU A 32 -21.72 70.40 25.23
N LEU A 33 -22.63 69.79 26.00
CA LEU A 33 -22.79 68.33 26.04
C LEU A 33 -23.57 67.76 24.84
N ALA A 34 -24.55 68.49 24.31
CA ALA A 34 -25.39 68.00 23.20
C ALA A 34 -24.58 67.73 21.92
N THR A 35 -23.58 68.57 21.60
CA THR A 35 -22.76 68.44 20.39
C THR A 35 -21.65 67.38 20.51
N SER A 36 -21.20 67.02 21.73
CA SER A 36 -20.18 65.99 21.93
C SER A 36 -20.77 64.57 21.84
N VAL A 37 -21.94 64.32 22.46
CA VAL A 37 -22.58 63.00 22.48
C VAL A 37 -23.00 62.53 21.08
N GLN A 38 -23.45 63.45 20.22
CA GLN A 38 -23.85 63.11 18.85
C GLN A 38 -22.64 62.76 17.96
N LYS A 39 -21.49 63.46 18.13
CA LYS A 39 -20.22 63.08 17.47
C LYS A 39 -19.67 61.75 17.99
N MET A 40 -19.75 61.47 19.29
CA MET A 40 -19.27 60.21 19.85
C MET A 40 -20.04 58.99 19.33
N ARG A 41 -21.37 59.11 19.15
CA ARG A 41 -22.19 58.03 18.55
C ARG A 41 -21.84 57.73 17.09
N LEU A 42 -21.50 58.73 16.27
CA LEU A 42 -21.08 58.51 14.88
C LEU A 42 -19.70 57.85 14.73
N ILE A 43 -18.82 57.98 15.73
CA ILE A 43 -17.45 57.43 15.68
C ILE A 43 -17.37 56.04 16.35
N MET A 44 -18.11 55.80 17.44
CA MET A 44 -18.10 54.50 18.12
C MET A 44 -18.78 53.37 17.32
N TYR A 45 -19.83 53.66 16.55
CA TYR A 45 -20.53 52.64 15.73
C TYR A 45 -19.66 51.99 14.64
N PRO A 46 -18.92 52.75 13.80
CA PRO A 46 -18.01 52.14 12.81
C PRO A 46 -16.83 51.42 13.47
N ILE A 47 -16.28 51.92 14.58
CA ILE A 47 -15.18 51.26 15.30
C ILE A 47 -15.64 49.92 15.91
N ALA A 48 -16.83 49.85 16.51
CA ALA A 48 -17.39 48.60 17.02
C ALA A 48 -17.66 47.58 15.89
N ARG A 49 -18.14 48.03 14.73
CA ARG A 49 -18.27 47.17 13.53
C ARG A 49 -16.91 46.69 13.00
N LEU A 50 -15.92 47.58 12.90
CA LEU A 50 -14.56 47.20 12.47
C LEU A 50 -13.90 46.20 13.41
N CYS A 51 -14.07 46.37 14.73
CA CYS A 51 -13.56 45.42 15.72
C CYS A 51 -14.29 44.07 15.65
N GLY A 52 -15.62 44.07 15.49
CA GLY A 52 -16.41 42.85 15.29
C GLY A 52 -16.06 42.11 14.00
N ILE A 53 -15.86 42.85 12.89
CA ILE A 53 -15.40 42.29 11.60
C ILE A 53 -13.97 41.74 11.72
N GLY A 54 -13.07 42.43 12.43
CA GLY A 54 -11.71 41.96 12.70
C GLY A 54 -11.67 40.67 13.52
N VAL A 55 -12.50 40.56 14.56
CA VAL A 55 -12.65 39.33 15.35
C VAL A 55 -13.27 38.21 14.52
N LEU A 56 -14.29 38.51 13.70
CA LEU A 56 -14.92 37.51 12.84
C LEU A 56 -13.97 37.01 11.73
N LEU A 57 -13.21 37.91 11.10
CA LEU A 57 -12.18 37.55 10.12
C LEU A 57 -11.00 36.82 10.77
N GLY A 58 -10.63 37.17 12.00
CA GLY A 58 -9.61 36.44 12.78
C GLY A 58 -10.05 35.02 13.13
N LEU A 59 -11.32 34.84 13.53
CA LEU A 59 -11.92 33.52 13.75
C LEU A 59 -12.07 32.73 12.44
N LEU A 60 -12.50 33.37 11.34
CA LEU A 60 -12.61 32.72 10.04
C LEU A 60 -11.23 32.31 9.50
N ALA A 61 -10.22 33.18 9.64
CA ALA A 61 -8.84 32.88 9.29
C ALA A 61 -8.27 31.77 10.18
N ALA A 62 -8.57 31.73 11.49
CA ALA A 62 -8.15 30.65 12.38
C ALA A 62 -8.85 29.31 12.06
N VAL A 63 -10.12 29.34 11.66
CA VAL A 63 -10.86 28.14 11.18
C VAL A 63 -10.35 27.70 9.82
N LEU A 64 -10.03 28.62 8.90
CA LEU A 64 -9.42 28.29 7.61
C LEU A 64 -7.98 27.77 7.77
N LEU A 65 -7.18 28.34 8.69
CA LEU A 65 -5.86 27.79 9.03
C LEU A 65 -6.01 26.43 9.68
N LYS A 66 -6.98 26.25 10.58
CA LYS A 66 -7.26 24.94 11.19
C LYS A 66 -7.69 23.93 10.14
N ASN A 67 -8.52 24.30 9.16
CA ASN A 67 -8.93 23.39 8.07
C ASN A 67 -7.84 23.19 7.00
N MET A 68 -6.88 24.11 6.85
CA MET A 68 -5.68 23.90 6.01
C MET A 68 -4.61 23.04 6.70
N LEU A 69 -4.50 23.13 8.02
CA LEU A 69 -3.59 22.32 8.85
C LEU A 69 -4.24 20.99 9.29
N MET A 70 -5.55 20.88 9.20
CA MET A 70 -6.38 19.69 9.34
C MET A 70 -7.16 19.44 8.04
N GLY A 71 -6.46 19.41 6.90
CA GLY A 71 -6.86 18.45 5.89
C GLY A 71 -6.74 17.08 6.55
N ASP A 72 -7.85 16.33 6.64
CA ASP A 72 -7.99 15.16 7.52
C ASP A 72 -6.74 14.28 7.52
N SER A 73 -5.92 14.41 8.57
CA SER A 73 -4.65 13.69 8.66
C SER A 73 -4.98 12.23 8.90
N VAL A 74 -4.99 11.44 7.83
CA VAL A 74 -5.32 10.02 7.86
C VAL A 74 -4.40 9.35 8.89
N ASP A 75 -5.01 8.81 9.95
CA ASP A 75 -4.29 8.19 11.05
C ASP A 75 -3.80 6.80 10.63
N PHE A 76 -2.69 6.75 9.92
CA PHE A 76 -2.12 5.51 9.42
C PHE A 76 -1.61 4.56 10.52
N HIS A 77 -1.59 4.96 11.81
CA HIS A 77 -1.37 4.01 12.91
C HIS A 77 -2.53 3.01 13.09
N ARG A 78 -3.69 3.32 12.52
CA ARG A 78 -4.87 2.45 12.49
C ARG A 78 -4.90 1.49 11.31
N HIS A 79 -4.12 1.75 10.28
CA HIS A 79 -4.13 0.97 9.06
C HIS A 79 -3.31 -0.30 9.24
N LYS A 80 -3.93 -1.45 8.93
CA LYS A 80 -3.35 -2.79 9.03
C LYS A 80 -3.58 -3.58 7.74
N ALA A 81 -2.83 -4.65 7.52
CA ALA A 81 -2.97 -5.47 6.32
C ALA A 81 -2.83 -6.96 6.61
N LEU A 82 -3.63 -7.76 5.90
CA LEU A 82 -3.55 -9.22 5.89
C LEU A 82 -3.38 -9.68 4.44
N LEU A 83 -2.25 -10.30 4.13
CA LEU A 83 -2.00 -10.94 2.84
C LEU A 83 -2.19 -12.45 2.99
N ILE A 84 -3.14 -13.00 2.24
CA ILE A 84 -3.43 -14.43 2.16
C ILE A 84 -2.92 -14.93 0.81
N GLY A 85 -1.88 -15.77 0.86
CA GLY A 85 -1.40 -16.51 -0.30
C GLY A 85 -2.00 -17.92 -0.34
N ILE A 86 -2.46 -18.35 -1.51
CA ILE A 86 -2.79 -19.74 -1.80
C ILE A 86 -1.84 -20.25 -2.89
N ASP A 87 -1.16 -21.36 -2.68
CA ASP A 87 -0.18 -21.91 -3.62
C ASP A 87 -0.84 -22.58 -4.84
N GLY A 88 -0.30 -22.32 -6.03
CA GLY A 88 -0.59 -23.07 -7.25
C GLY A 88 -2.06 -23.10 -7.73
N VAL A 89 -2.85 -22.05 -7.49
CA VAL A 89 -4.28 -21.96 -7.86
C VAL A 89 -4.51 -21.41 -9.28
N GLN A 90 -4.89 -22.28 -10.21
CA GLN A 90 -5.33 -21.89 -11.54
C GLN A 90 -6.61 -21.05 -11.48
N TYR A 91 -6.55 -19.82 -12.00
CA TYR A 91 -7.64 -18.85 -11.95
C TYR A 91 -8.99 -19.37 -12.53
N GLU A 92 -8.94 -20.09 -13.65
CA GLU A 92 -10.13 -20.66 -14.29
C GLU A 92 -10.77 -21.78 -13.46
N GLN A 93 -9.97 -22.55 -12.69
CA GLN A 93 -10.48 -23.56 -11.77
C GLN A 93 -11.08 -22.91 -10.52
N LEU A 94 -10.43 -21.86 -9.97
CA LEU A 94 -11.00 -21.07 -8.89
C LEU A 94 -12.37 -20.50 -9.26
N LYS A 95 -12.51 -19.94 -10.46
CA LYS A 95 -13.80 -19.47 -11.00
C LYS A 95 -14.85 -20.58 -11.05
N GLN A 96 -14.51 -21.77 -11.56
CA GLN A 96 -15.44 -22.92 -11.54
C GLN A 96 -15.89 -23.31 -10.13
N VAL A 97 -15.01 -23.25 -9.13
CA VAL A 97 -15.34 -23.53 -7.72
C VAL A 97 -16.23 -22.42 -7.12
N ILE A 98 -15.98 -21.15 -7.45
CA ILE A 98 -16.83 -20.01 -7.06
C ILE A 98 -18.23 -20.13 -7.70
N ASP A 99 -18.31 -20.33 -9.02
CA ASP A 99 -19.57 -20.43 -9.78
C ASP A 99 -20.41 -21.65 -9.33
N ALA A 100 -19.75 -22.73 -8.87
CA ALA A 100 -20.40 -23.88 -8.25
C ALA A 100 -20.86 -23.64 -6.79
N GLY A 101 -20.66 -22.44 -6.23
CA GLY A 101 -21.01 -22.09 -4.86
C GLY A 101 -20.12 -22.74 -3.79
N LYS A 102 -18.96 -23.29 -4.17
CA LYS A 102 -18.06 -24.04 -3.29
C LYS A 102 -16.95 -23.19 -2.66
N ALA A 103 -16.72 -21.97 -3.14
CA ALA A 103 -15.78 -21.01 -2.54
C ALA A 103 -16.45 -19.68 -2.11
N PRO A 104 -17.42 -19.71 -1.17
CA PRO A 104 -18.18 -18.53 -0.76
C PRO A 104 -17.39 -17.49 0.05
N ASN A 105 -16.22 -17.81 0.61
CA ASN A 105 -15.38 -16.83 1.32
C ASN A 105 -14.50 -16.06 0.33
N ILE A 106 -13.90 -16.75 -0.65
CA ILE A 106 -13.11 -16.14 -1.73
C ILE A 106 -14.02 -15.31 -2.66
N ALA A 107 -15.27 -15.74 -2.89
CA ALA A 107 -16.25 -15.02 -3.70
C ALA A 107 -16.64 -13.62 -3.17
N GLN A 108 -16.27 -13.27 -1.93
CA GLN A 108 -16.52 -11.95 -1.35
C GLN A 108 -15.50 -10.89 -1.77
N PHE A 109 -14.36 -11.30 -2.37
CA PHE A 109 -13.29 -10.39 -2.79
C PHE A 109 -13.55 -9.78 -4.16
N HIS A 110 -13.07 -8.55 -4.37
CA HIS A 110 -12.96 -7.95 -5.69
C HIS A 110 -11.83 -8.62 -6.49
N LEU A 111 -12.12 -9.77 -7.11
CA LEU A 111 -11.15 -10.57 -7.89
C LEU A 111 -10.91 -10.00 -9.29
N GLY A 112 -9.67 -9.61 -9.57
CA GLY A 112 -9.15 -9.38 -10.92
C GLY A 112 -8.14 -10.45 -11.33
N MET A 113 -8.07 -10.75 -12.63
CA MET A 113 -6.98 -11.55 -13.20
C MET A 113 -5.67 -10.74 -13.11
N SER A 114 -4.57 -11.41 -12.81
CA SER A 114 -3.22 -10.84 -12.82
C SER A 114 -2.24 -11.80 -13.52
N TYR A 115 -0.98 -11.39 -13.65
CA TYR A 115 0.08 -12.26 -14.18
C TYR A 115 1.29 -12.43 -13.25
N THR A 116 1.94 -13.58 -13.37
CA THR A 116 3.19 -13.95 -12.69
C THR A 116 4.34 -14.24 -13.67
N GLY A 117 5.55 -14.42 -13.15
CA GLY A 117 6.70 -14.91 -13.90
C GLY A 117 7.40 -13.85 -14.76
N GLY A 118 7.07 -12.57 -14.60
CA GLY A 118 7.57 -11.46 -15.41
C GLY A 118 7.22 -11.56 -16.90
N ILE A 119 7.87 -10.73 -17.72
CA ILE A 119 7.65 -10.68 -19.17
C ILE A 119 8.70 -11.55 -19.87
N VAL A 120 8.24 -12.48 -20.72
CA VAL A 120 9.08 -13.39 -21.51
C VAL A 120 10.11 -12.61 -22.33
N ASP A 121 11.33 -13.17 -22.41
CA ASP A 121 12.49 -12.64 -23.13
C ASP A 121 12.94 -11.22 -22.73
N THR A 122 12.48 -10.73 -21.58
CA THR A 122 12.99 -9.54 -20.90
C THR A 122 13.81 -9.91 -19.65
N SER A 123 14.44 -8.91 -19.02
CA SER A 123 15.14 -9.10 -17.76
C SER A 123 14.22 -9.46 -16.57
N THR A 124 12.89 -9.29 -16.66
CA THR A 124 11.97 -9.66 -15.56
C THR A 124 11.50 -11.10 -15.61
N ARG A 125 11.79 -11.84 -16.69
CA ARG A 125 11.43 -13.26 -16.85
C ARG A 125 11.91 -14.09 -15.67
N GLN A 126 10.98 -14.78 -15.01
CA GLN A 126 11.26 -15.77 -13.96
C GLN A 126 10.37 -17.02 -14.16
N PRO A 127 10.82 -18.21 -13.75
CA PRO A 127 10.01 -19.42 -13.85
C PRO A 127 8.79 -19.33 -12.93
N THR A 128 7.69 -19.99 -13.31
CA THR A 128 6.43 -20.02 -12.54
C THR A 128 6.50 -21.07 -11.42
N LEU A 129 7.47 -20.88 -10.53
CA LEU A 129 7.74 -21.72 -9.37
C LEU A 129 7.50 -20.91 -8.08
N SER A 130 7.09 -21.59 -7.02
CA SER A 130 6.63 -20.94 -5.78
C SER A 130 7.69 -20.08 -5.09
N GLY A 131 8.95 -20.50 -5.01
CA GLY A 131 10.04 -19.70 -4.44
C GLY A 131 10.19 -18.33 -5.11
N PRO A 132 10.34 -18.27 -6.45
CA PRO A 132 10.28 -17.03 -7.22
C PRO A 132 8.99 -16.23 -7.06
N GLY A 133 7.81 -16.85 -7.20
CA GLY A 133 6.52 -16.16 -7.11
C GLY A 133 6.26 -15.52 -5.75
N TRP A 134 6.43 -16.28 -4.65
CA TRP A 134 6.31 -15.74 -3.30
C TRP A 134 7.35 -14.65 -3.00
N ALA A 135 8.57 -14.77 -3.52
CA ALA A 135 9.56 -13.72 -3.38
C ALA A 135 9.17 -12.45 -4.14
N THR A 136 8.51 -12.55 -5.30
CA THR A 136 7.91 -11.38 -5.98
C THR A 136 6.77 -10.78 -5.17
N ILE A 137 5.80 -11.60 -4.74
CA ILE A 137 4.63 -11.16 -3.96
C ILE A 137 5.03 -10.43 -2.66
N LEU A 138 6.15 -10.83 -2.03
CA LEU A 138 6.64 -10.28 -0.77
C LEU A 138 7.68 -9.15 -0.92
N THR A 139 8.10 -8.80 -2.14
CA THR A 139 9.04 -7.69 -2.42
C THR A 139 8.50 -6.64 -3.39
N GLY A 140 7.51 -6.99 -4.20
CA GLY A 140 7.05 -6.19 -5.34
C GLY A 140 8.08 -6.11 -6.46
N THR A 141 8.99 -7.08 -6.55
CA THR A 141 10.13 -7.09 -7.49
C THR A 141 10.26 -8.44 -8.20
N TRP A 142 10.83 -8.46 -9.40
CA TRP A 142 11.09 -9.71 -10.11
C TRP A 142 12.45 -10.34 -9.75
N ALA A 143 12.70 -11.59 -10.15
CA ALA A 143 13.86 -12.38 -9.74
C ALA A 143 15.22 -11.77 -10.15
N ASN A 144 15.22 -10.86 -11.12
CA ASN A 144 16.37 -10.03 -11.45
C ASN A 144 16.79 -9.07 -10.32
N ARG A 145 15.94 -8.80 -9.33
CA ARG A 145 16.23 -8.04 -8.12
C ARG A 145 16.33 -8.93 -6.89
N HIS A 146 15.30 -9.72 -6.55
CA HIS A 146 15.30 -10.51 -5.29
C HIS A 146 16.19 -11.75 -5.32
N LYS A 147 16.62 -12.21 -6.50
CA LYS A 147 17.55 -13.35 -6.74
C LYS A 147 17.09 -14.73 -6.25
N VAL A 148 15.85 -14.88 -5.79
CA VAL A 148 15.23 -16.20 -5.57
C VAL A 148 14.74 -16.71 -6.93
N VAL A 149 15.50 -17.61 -7.54
CA VAL A 149 15.32 -18.07 -8.93
C VAL A 149 14.80 -19.50 -9.06
N SER A 150 14.59 -20.20 -7.94
CA SER A 150 14.04 -21.56 -7.89
C SER A 150 13.54 -21.91 -6.48
N ASN A 151 12.90 -23.07 -6.31
CA ASN A 151 12.40 -23.58 -5.02
C ASN A 151 13.53 -24.06 -4.06
N ASN A 152 14.74 -23.53 -4.19
CA ASN A 152 15.86 -23.83 -3.30
C ASN A 152 15.78 -22.95 -2.04
N SER A 153 15.51 -23.56 -0.89
CA SER A 153 15.46 -22.89 0.42
C SER A 153 16.80 -22.24 0.84
N GLY A 154 17.93 -22.66 0.25
CA GLY A 154 19.24 -22.04 0.45
C GLY A 154 19.47 -20.73 -0.33
N LEU A 155 18.52 -20.29 -1.16
CA LEU A 155 18.55 -18.94 -1.74
C LEU A 155 17.99 -17.93 -0.72
N HIS A 156 18.67 -16.82 -0.51
CA HIS A 156 18.17 -15.74 0.35
C HIS A 156 17.71 -14.57 -0.52
N ASN A 157 16.58 -13.95 -0.18
CA ASN A 157 16.12 -12.70 -0.78
C ASN A 157 17.22 -11.61 -0.74
N LYS A 158 17.31 -10.81 -1.80
CA LYS A 158 18.26 -9.68 -1.95
C LYS A 158 17.60 -8.34 -2.29
N SER A 159 16.27 -8.24 -2.17
CA SER A 159 15.51 -6.99 -2.31
C SER A 159 14.82 -6.61 -1.00
N ASP A 160 14.40 -5.36 -0.86
CA ASP A 160 13.68 -4.93 0.33
C ASP A 160 12.28 -5.57 0.34
N SER A 161 12.02 -6.39 1.36
CA SER A 161 10.72 -7.03 1.53
C SER A 161 9.68 -6.06 2.09
N ILE A 162 8.41 -6.40 1.91
CA ILE A 162 7.30 -5.71 2.54
C ILE A 162 7.46 -5.65 4.08
N PHE A 163 7.99 -6.72 4.70
CA PHE A 163 8.25 -6.77 6.14
C PHE A 163 9.26 -5.69 6.55
N LYS A 164 10.42 -5.65 5.87
CA LYS A 164 11.45 -4.64 6.09
C LYS A 164 10.94 -3.22 5.87
N LEU A 165 10.20 -2.99 4.77
CA LEU A 165 9.64 -1.67 4.44
C LEU A 165 8.63 -1.19 5.49
N ILE A 166 7.82 -2.10 6.04
CA ILE A 166 6.87 -1.80 7.12
C ILE A 166 7.58 -1.50 8.43
N SER A 167 8.50 -2.36 8.89
CA SER A 167 9.22 -2.17 10.16
C SER A 167 10.12 -0.93 10.15
N LEU A 168 10.71 -0.57 9.00
CA LEU A 168 11.50 0.66 8.88
C LEU A 168 10.64 1.93 8.77
N SER A 169 9.34 1.82 8.45
CA SER A 169 8.44 2.98 8.36
C SER A 169 8.08 3.58 9.72
N ALA A 170 7.97 2.76 10.77
CA ALA A 170 7.78 3.20 12.15
C ALA A 170 8.16 2.08 13.14
N PRO A 171 8.83 2.37 14.27
CA PRO A 171 9.24 1.36 15.26
C PRO A 171 8.07 0.75 16.04
N THR A 172 6.83 1.21 15.80
CA THR A 172 5.60 0.66 16.39
C THR A 172 4.87 -0.28 15.42
N ARG A 173 5.46 -0.63 14.27
CA ARG A 173 4.83 -1.46 13.25
C ARG A 173 5.40 -2.86 13.25
N HIS A 174 4.54 -3.81 13.57
CA HIS A 174 4.92 -5.20 13.80
C HIS A 174 4.48 -6.09 12.64
N THR A 175 5.30 -7.07 12.26
CA THR A 175 4.97 -7.98 11.15
C THR A 175 5.14 -9.47 11.48
N ALA A 176 4.31 -10.30 10.86
CA ALA A 176 4.33 -11.76 10.98
C ALA A 176 4.28 -12.44 9.60
N SER A 177 4.94 -13.59 9.49
CA SER A 177 4.95 -14.48 8.32
C SER A 177 4.67 -15.91 8.76
N ILE A 178 3.48 -16.42 8.45
CA ILE A 178 2.98 -17.73 8.88
C ILE A 178 2.81 -18.60 7.64
N VAL A 179 3.72 -19.54 7.39
CA VAL A 179 3.73 -20.29 6.13
C VAL A 179 3.52 -21.78 6.34
N SER A 180 2.70 -22.37 5.46
CA SER A 180 2.58 -23.82 5.32
C SER A 180 3.81 -24.38 4.60
N TRP A 181 4.18 -23.80 3.45
CA TRP A 181 5.41 -24.15 2.74
C TRP A 181 6.64 -23.45 3.31
N ASN A 182 7.42 -24.20 4.09
CA ASN A 182 8.57 -23.69 4.84
C ASN A 182 9.62 -22.87 4.05
N PRO A 183 9.97 -23.21 2.78
CA PRO A 183 11.00 -22.51 2.02
C PRO A 183 10.80 -21.00 1.86
N ILE A 184 9.57 -20.49 1.91
CA ILE A 184 9.33 -19.03 1.93
C ILE A 184 10.06 -18.39 3.11
N ASN A 185 9.83 -18.89 4.32
CA ASN A 185 10.51 -18.39 5.53
C ASN A 185 11.98 -18.87 5.64
N ASP A 186 12.47 -19.73 4.75
CA ASP A 186 13.92 -19.91 4.56
C ASP A 186 14.49 -18.80 3.67
N ASN A 187 13.82 -18.47 2.55
CA ASN A 187 14.27 -17.40 1.64
C ASN A 187 14.27 -16.01 2.29
N PHE A 188 13.45 -15.78 3.32
CA PHE A 188 13.40 -14.55 4.12
C PHE A 188 14.10 -14.66 5.50
N VAL A 189 15.01 -15.63 5.69
CA VAL A 189 15.74 -15.80 6.97
C VAL A 189 16.55 -14.56 7.40
N ASP A 190 17.04 -13.76 6.45
CA ASP A 190 17.75 -12.50 6.72
C ASP A 190 16.81 -11.48 7.42
N ASP A 191 15.53 -11.42 7.03
CA ASP A 191 14.52 -10.52 7.62
C ASP A 191 14.01 -11.01 8.98
N ILE A 192 13.93 -12.33 9.19
CA ILE A 192 13.67 -12.93 10.51
C ILE A 192 14.84 -12.60 11.45
N SER A 193 16.08 -12.77 10.98
CA SER A 193 17.29 -12.51 11.78
C SER A 193 17.48 -11.04 12.13
N ALA A 194 17.03 -10.13 11.24
CA ALA A 194 17.02 -8.68 11.49
C ALA A 194 15.84 -8.21 12.37
N GLY A 195 14.87 -9.09 12.67
CA GLY A 195 13.67 -8.75 13.43
C GLY A 195 12.63 -7.95 12.64
N PHE A 196 12.71 -7.92 11.30
CA PHE A 196 11.65 -7.35 10.46
C PHE A 196 10.43 -8.27 10.42
N ILE A 197 10.66 -9.60 10.35
CA ILE A 197 9.65 -10.62 10.61
C ILE A 197 9.77 -11.04 12.09
N GLU A 198 8.94 -10.47 12.95
CA GLU A 198 8.98 -10.74 14.41
C GLU A 198 8.43 -12.11 14.76
N LEU A 199 7.48 -12.61 13.96
CA LEU A 199 6.89 -13.94 14.08
C LEU A 199 7.00 -14.68 12.74
N GLY A 200 8.06 -15.49 12.59
CA GLY A 200 8.22 -16.43 11.48
C GLY A 200 7.79 -17.83 11.89
N VAL A 201 6.67 -18.32 11.37
CA VAL A 201 6.13 -19.67 11.65
C VAL A 201 6.25 -20.55 10.42
N LYS A 202 6.64 -21.81 10.62
CA LYS A 202 6.86 -22.85 9.61
C LYS A 202 6.01 -24.07 9.97
N CYS A 203 4.90 -24.26 9.26
CA CYS A 203 3.92 -25.32 9.54
C CYS A 203 4.15 -26.63 8.78
N GLY A 204 5.13 -26.70 7.86
CA GLY A 204 5.58 -27.95 7.25
C GLY A 204 4.54 -28.69 6.41
N GLY A 205 3.73 -27.96 5.64
CA GLY A 205 2.64 -28.48 4.80
C GLY A 205 1.28 -28.58 5.50
N ASP A 206 1.17 -28.20 6.78
CA ASP A 206 -0.11 -28.13 7.49
C ASP A 206 -0.76 -26.74 7.39
N ASP A 207 -1.65 -26.59 6.41
CA ASP A 207 -2.49 -25.40 6.23
C ASP A 207 -3.40 -25.10 7.44
N GLN A 208 -3.81 -26.10 8.22
CA GLN A 208 -4.62 -25.85 9.42
C GLN A 208 -3.75 -25.30 10.56
N CYS A 209 -2.49 -25.72 10.69
CA CYS A 209 -1.51 -25.04 11.55
C CYS A 209 -1.36 -23.56 11.18
N ALA A 210 -1.21 -23.24 9.88
CA ALA A 210 -1.09 -21.85 9.41
C ALA A 210 -2.38 -21.03 9.68
N THR A 211 -3.54 -21.66 9.47
CA THR A 211 -4.87 -21.11 9.75
C THR A 211 -5.07 -20.82 11.23
N ASP A 212 -4.85 -21.82 12.09
CA ASP A 212 -5.05 -21.72 13.54
C ASP A 212 -4.10 -20.69 14.16
N ARG A 213 -2.85 -20.64 13.69
CA ARG A 213 -1.89 -19.63 14.14
C ARG A 213 -2.31 -18.22 13.72
N THR A 214 -2.74 -18.03 12.49
CA THR A 214 -3.25 -16.74 12.01
C THR A 214 -4.49 -16.31 12.79
N VAL A 215 -5.40 -17.24 13.09
CA VAL A 215 -6.58 -17.02 13.93
C VAL A 215 -6.19 -16.66 15.38
N GLN A 216 -5.14 -17.25 15.94
CA GLN A 216 -4.57 -16.87 17.24
C GLN A 216 -4.06 -15.43 17.21
N GLU A 217 -3.24 -15.06 16.23
CA GLU A 217 -2.67 -13.71 16.16
C GLU A 217 -3.70 -12.62 15.89
N LEU A 218 -4.72 -12.89 15.09
CA LEU A 218 -5.85 -11.96 14.92
C LEU A 218 -6.61 -11.74 16.24
N ARG A 219 -6.70 -12.75 17.12
CA ARG A 219 -7.38 -12.64 18.43
C ARG A 219 -6.53 -11.96 19.51
N THR A 220 -5.22 -12.23 19.57
CA THR A 220 -4.37 -11.86 20.71
C THR A 220 -3.06 -11.16 20.37
N GLY A 221 -2.62 -11.21 19.10
CA GLY A 221 -1.39 -10.57 18.62
C GLY A 221 -1.56 -9.06 18.36
N ASN A 222 -0.43 -8.38 18.19
CA ASN A 222 -0.36 -6.94 17.91
C ASN A 222 0.38 -6.65 16.59
N PHE A 223 0.02 -7.36 15.51
CA PHE A 223 0.61 -7.13 14.20
C PHE A 223 -0.12 -6.04 13.40
N ASP A 224 0.62 -5.33 12.57
CA ASP A 224 0.13 -4.37 11.58
C ASP A 224 0.12 -4.99 10.17
N PHE A 225 1.02 -5.96 9.94
CA PHE A 225 1.00 -6.80 8.76
C PHE A 225 1.11 -8.28 9.12
N ILE A 226 0.22 -9.11 8.58
CA ILE A 226 0.31 -10.56 8.65
C ILE A 226 0.31 -11.11 7.22
N PHE A 227 1.33 -11.87 6.88
CA PHE A 227 1.31 -12.78 5.74
C PHE A 227 0.96 -14.19 6.22
N VAL A 228 -0.01 -14.83 5.55
CA VAL A 228 -0.35 -16.25 5.73
C VAL A 228 -0.32 -16.96 4.38
N HIS A 229 0.31 -18.14 4.34
CA HIS A 229 0.42 -18.99 3.16
C HIS A 229 -0.24 -20.36 3.40
N LEU A 230 -1.01 -20.82 2.41
CA LEU A 230 -1.72 -22.11 2.39
C LEU A 230 -1.32 -22.89 1.12
N ASP A 231 -0.89 -24.13 1.28
CA ASP A 231 -0.13 -24.96 0.32
C ASP A 231 -0.99 -26.04 -0.38
N GLN A 232 -2.10 -26.47 0.24
CA GLN A 232 -2.80 -27.69 -0.19
C GLN A 232 -3.28 -27.73 -1.65
N PRO A 233 -3.71 -26.62 -2.30
CA PRO A 233 -4.09 -26.67 -3.70
C PRO A 233 -2.94 -27.03 -4.64
N ASP A 234 -1.72 -26.52 -4.40
CA ASP A 234 -0.55 -26.88 -5.20
C ASP A 234 -0.24 -28.38 -5.09
N GLY A 235 -0.10 -28.89 -3.86
CA GLY A 235 0.13 -30.31 -3.60
C GLY A 235 -0.97 -31.21 -4.20
N ALA A 236 -2.24 -30.83 -4.08
CA ALA A 236 -3.34 -31.56 -4.69
C ALA A 236 -3.28 -31.56 -6.23
N GLY A 237 -2.80 -30.46 -6.82
CA GLY A 237 -2.58 -30.32 -8.25
C GLY A 237 -1.40 -31.18 -8.75
N HIS A 238 -0.30 -31.24 -8.00
CA HIS A 238 0.82 -32.13 -8.30
C HIS A 238 0.43 -33.62 -8.20
N GLU A 239 -0.37 -34.01 -7.22
CA GLU A 239 -0.79 -35.40 -7.03
C GLU A 239 -1.87 -35.86 -8.02
N ASN A 240 -2.79 -34.97 -8.45
CA ASN A 240 -4.03 -35.36 -9.13
C ASN A 240 -4.34 -34.57 -10.41
N GLY A 241 -3.59 -33.52 -10.72
CA GLY A 241 -3.91 -32.55 -11.76
C GLY A 241 -5.22 -31.80 -11.49
N PHE A 242 -5.81 -31.25 -12.53
CA PHE A 242 -7.17 -30.69 -12.47
C PHE A 242 -8.21 -31.79 -12.28
N GLY A 243 -9.22 -31.51 -11.45
CA GLY A 243 -10.33 -32.42 -11.20
C GLY A 243 -10.95 -32.21 -9.82
N SER A 244 -11.76 -33.17 -9.38
CA SER A 244 -12.46 -33.08 -8.08
C SER A 244 -11.50 -32.89 -6.91
N ARG A 245 -10.37 -33.60 -6.86
CA ARG A 245 -9.39 -33.49 -5.76
C ARG A 245 -8.81 -32.09 -5.60
N TYR A 246 -8.50 -31.44 -6.73
CA TYR A 246 -7.99 -30.07 -6.77
C TYR A 246 -9.09 -29.05 -6.42
N GLN A 247 -10.30 -29.21 -6.98
CA GLN A 247 -11.46 -28.37 -6.62
C GLN A 247 -11.87 -28.52 -5.14
N ASP A 248 -11.78 -29.72 -4.58
CA ASP A 248 -11.99 -30.00 -3.16
C ASP A 248 -10.86 -29.39 -2.30
N ALA A 249 -9.63 -29.27 -2.81
CA ALA A 249 -8.54 -28.56 -2.13
C ALA A 249 -8.82 -27.06 -2.05
N ILE A 250 -9.16 -26.41 -3.18
CA ILE A 250 -9.61 -25.01 -3.22
C ILE A 250 -10.80 -24.79 -2.25
N THR A 251 -11.75 -25.73 -2.20
CA THR A 251 -12.89 -25.69 -1.27
C THR A 251 -12.46 -25.78 0.21
N ARG A 252 -11.45 -26.58 0.56
CA ARG A 252 -10.88 -26.63 1.92
C ARG A 252 -10.16 -25.33 2.28
N THR A 253 -9.38 -24.78 1.36
CA THR A 253 -8.71 -23.50 1.54
C THR A 253 -9.71 -22.36 1.71
N ASP A 254 -10.83 -22.34 0.98
CA ASP A 254 -11.90 -21.36 1.21
C ASP A 254 -12.46 -21.43 2.64
N HIS A 255 -12.65 -22.64 3.19
CA HIS A 255 -13.08 -22.81 4.59
C HIS A 255 -12.02 -22.32 5.59
N GLN A 256 -10.73 -22.50 5.31
CA GLN A 256 -9.62 -21.94 6.11
C GLN A 256 -9.60 -20.40 6.07
N ILE A 257 -9.79 -19.82 4.88
CA ILE A 257 -9.97 -18.38 4.70
C ILE A 257 -11.19 -17.88 5.49
N GLY A 258 -12.31 -18.62 5.48
CA GLY A 258 -13.48 -18.31 6.30
C GLY A 258 -13.19 -18.27 7.81
N GLN A 259 -12.35 -19.18 8.32
CA GLN A 259 -11.91 -19.16 9.73
C GLN A 259 -11.09 -17.91 10.06
N ILE A 260 -10.16 -17.53 9.17
CA ILE A 260 -9.32 -16.32 9.28
C ILE A 260 -10.19 -15.05 9.22
N LEU A 261 -11.07 -14.93 8.23
CA LEU A 261 -11.98 -13.78 8.08
C LEU A 261 -12.96 -13.66 9.26
N ALA A 262 -13.44 -14.76 9.82
CA ALA A 262 -14.28 -14.75 11.01
C ALA A 262 -13.51 -14.27 12.26
N ALA A 263 -12.21 -14.58 12.38
CA ALA A 263 -11.35 -14.04 13.44
C ALA A 263 -11.08 -12.54 13.23
N LEU A 264 -10.77 -12.13 12.00
CA LEU A 264 -10.57 -10.72 11.63
C LEU A 264 -11.83 -9.88 11.86
N SER A 265 -13.01 -10.39 11.52
CA SER A 265 -14.30 -9.71 11.77
C SER A 265 -14.53 -9.45 13.25
N LYS A 266 -14.25 -10.44 14.12
CA LYS A 266 -14.27 -10.25 15.58
C LYS A 266 -13.22 -9.24 16.06
N ARG A 267 -12.04 -9.23 15.45
CA ARG A 267 -11.00 -8.23 15.73
C ARG A 267 -11.46 -6.81 15.37
N LYS A 268 -11.98 -6.59 14.15
CA LYS A 268 -12.56 -5.31 13.68
C LYS A 268 -13.69 -4.82 14.61
N GLN A 269 -14.52 -5.73 15.14
CA GLN A 269 -15.59 -5.40 16.10
C GLN A 269 -15.07 -4.95 17.47
N ASN A 270 -14.05 -5.63 18.00
CA ASN A 270 -13.45 -5.32 19.31
C ASN A 270 -12.53 -4.08 19.24
N ASN A 271 -11.83 -3.91 18.12
CA ASN A 271 -10.86 -2.83 17.89
C ASN A 271 -11.38 -1.91 16.77
N LYS A 272 -12.49 -1.20 17.03
CA LYS A 272 -13.19 -0.32 16.07
C LYS A 272 -12.34 0.80 15.44
N GLY A 273 -11.09 0.97 15.89
CA GLY A 273 -10.14 1.88 15.28
C GLY A 273 -9.36 1.28 14.12
N GLU A 274 -9.24 -0.05 14.00
CA GLU A 274 -8.38 -0.70 13.00
C GLU A 274 -9.04 -0.74 11.62
N ASP A 275 -8.37 -0.18 10.61
CA ASP A 275 -8.74 -0.29 9.20
C ASP A 275 -7.84 -1.32 8.51
N TRP A 276 -8.36 -2.54 8.31
CA TRP A 276 -7.63 -3.58 7.61
C TRP A 276 -7.95 -3.60 6.13
N LEU A 277 -6.91 -3.72 5.30
CA LEU A 277 -6.97 -4.27 3.95
C LEU A 277 -6.70 -5.78 4.01
N VAL A 278 -7.50 -6.58 3.32
CA VAL A 278 -7.21 -7.99 3.05
C VAL A 278 -6.92 -8.17 1.57
N VAL A 279 -5.78 -8.77 1.26
CA VAL A 279 -5.35 -9.13 -0.10
C VAL A 279 -5.31 -10.65 -0.20
N LEU A 280 -5.84 -11.19 -1.30
CA LEU A 280 -5.83 -12.61 -1.62
C LEU A 280 -5.13 -12.81 -2.98
N THR A 281 -4.20 -13.76 -3.09
CA THR A 281 -3.46 -14.02 -4.33
C THR A 281 -3.07 -15.50 -4.47
N THR A 282 -2.62 -15.85 -5.67
CA THR A 282 -1.80 -17.03 -5.96
C THR A 282 -0.46 -16.57 -6.55
N ASP A 283 0.57 -17.38 -6.38
CA ASP A 283 1.92 -17.22 -6.93
C ASP A 283 2.04 -17.75 -8.37
N HIS A 284 1.38 -18.86 -8.71
CA HIS A 284 1.30 -19.34 -10.10
C HIS A 284 0.02 -20.12 -10.41
N GLY A 285 -0.27 -20.23 -11.71
CA GLY A 285 -1.20 -21.21 -12.25
C GLY A 285 -0.54 -22.56 -12.47
N ARG A 286 -1.15 -23.40 -13.32
CA ARG A 286 -0.68 -24.76 -13.66
C ARG A 286 -0.69 -25.00 -15.17
N ARG A 287 0.12 -25.96 -15.61
CA ARG A 287 0.31 -26.32 -17.02
C ARG A 287 -0.91 -27.05 -17.60
N LEU A 288 -1.38 -26.61 -18.77
CA LEU A 288 -2.44 -27.31 -19.53
C LEU A 288 -1.89 -28.57 -20.24
N PRO A 289 -2.75 -29.56 -20.58
CA PRO A 289 -4.20 -29.61 -20.31
C PRO A 289 -4.55 -30.23 -18.95
N ASP A 290 -3.59 -30.88 -18.30
CA ASP A 290 -3.80 -31.82 -17.20
C ASP A 290 -3.66 -31.19 -15.81
N GLY A 291 -2.93 -30.08 -15.66
CA GLY A 291 -2.75 -29.37 -14.41
C GLY A 291 -1.77 -30.03 -13.43
N TYR A 292 -0.94 -30.99 -13.84
CA TYR A 292 -0.01 -31.64 -12.91
C TYR A 292 1.19 -30.74 -12.55
N ASP A 293 1.77 -30.08 -13.55
CA ASP A 293 3.03 -29.33 -13.41
C ASP A 293 2.84 -27.80 -13.49
N HIS A 294 3.93 -27.08 -13.22
CA HIS A 294 4.14 -25.66 -13.48
C HIS A 294 5.66 -25.40 -13.58
N GLY A 295 6.08 -24.14 -13.68
CA GLY A 295 7.49 -23.73 -13.76
C GLY A 295 7.89 -23.11 -15.10
N GLU A 296 7.14 -23.39 -16.16
CA GLU A 296 7.38 -22.87 -17.51
C GLU A 296 6.72 -21.50 -17.70
N GLN A 297 6.41 -21.12 -18.94
CA GLN A 297 5.96 -19.78 -19.32
C GLN A 297 4.66 -19.80 -20.15
N SER A 298 3.85 -20.85 -20.05
CA SER A 298 2.55 -20.86 -20.74
C SER A 298 1.60 -19.82 -20.14
N ARG A 299 0.57 -19.41 -20.91
CA ARG A 299 -0.45 -18.49 -20.42
C ARG A 299 -1.12 -19.02 -19.15
N SER A 300 -1.40 -20.32 -19.10
CA SER A 300 -2.08 -20.96 -17.96
C SER A 300 -1.28 -20.82 -16.68
N GLU A 301 0.01 -21.22 -16.71
CA GLU A 301 0.94 -21.11 -15.58
C GLU A 301 1.16 -19.66 -15.13
N LYS A 302 1.14 -18.72 -16.08
CA LYS A 302 1.32 -17.29 -15.81
C LYS A 302 0.05 -16.56 -15.37
N THR A 303 -1.13 -17.18 -15.46
CA THR A 303 -2.40 -16.55 -15.07
C THR A 303 -2.61 -16.70 -13.56
N ALA A 304 -2.53 -15.59 -12.85
CA ALA A 304 -2.76 -15.47 -11.42
C ALA A 304 -3.99 -14.59 -11.14
N PHE A 305 -4.20 -14.18 -9.90
CA PHE A 305 -5.23 -13.22 -9.53
C PHE A 305 -4.83 -12.36 -8.33
N ILE A 306 -5.48 -11.19 -8.22
CA ILE A 306 -5.48 -10.37 -7.01
C ILE A 306 -6.94 -10.17 -6.60
N GLY A 307 -7.26 -10.48 -5.34
CA GLY A 307 -8.55 -10.19 -4.71
C GLY A 307 -8.38 -9.23 -3.55
N LEU A 308 -9.27 -8.24 -3.42
CA LEU A 308 -9.25 -7.26 -2.32
C LEU A 308 -10.58 -7.26 -1.55
N ASP A 309 -10.56 -7.02 -0.23
CA ASP A 309 -11.76 -6.71 0.58
C ASP A 309 -12.23 -5.24 0.44
N LYS A 310 -11.53 -4.45 -0.39
CA LYS A 310 -11.83 -3.04 -0.70
C LYS A 310 -11.89 -2.81 -2.22
N PRO A 311 -12.61 -1.78 -2.70
CA PRO A 311 -12.69 -1.47 -4.13
C PRO A 311 -11.29 -1.18 -4.74
N PRO A 312 -10.86 -1.92 -5.78
CA PRO A 312 -9.65 -1.63 -6.54
C PRO A 312 -9.78 -0.40 -7.45
N ASN A 313 -8.64 0.13 -7.89
CA ASN A 313 -8.54 1.16 -8.94
C ASN A 313 -8.54 0.53 -10.36
N ALA A 314 -8.25 1.35 -11.37
CA ALA A 314 -8.26 0.91 -12.77
C ALA A 314 -7.08 0.01 -13.18
N GLU A 315 -6.04 -0.15 -12.35
CA GLU A 315 -4.94 -1.06 -12.67
C GLU A 315 -5.44 -2.52 -12.71
N LEU A 316 -6.18 -2.93 -11.68
CA LEU A 316 -6.77 -4.27 -11.60
C LEU A 316 -8.07 -4.41 -12.40
N THR A 317 -8.86 -3.34 -12.54
CA THR A 317 -10.21 -3.42 -13.15
C THR A 317 -10.27 -3.06 -14.63
N GLN A 318 -9.25 -2.40 -15.18
CA GLN A 318 -9.20 -1.99 -16.58
C GLN A 318 -7.86 -2.41 -17.19
N PRO A 319 -7.71 -3.70 -17.59
CA PRO A 319 -6.51 -4.16 -18.26
C PRO A 319 -6.27 -3.40 -19.56
N ILE A 320 -5.01 -3.13 -19.88
CA ILE A 320 -4.62 -2.51 -21.14
C ILE A 320 -4.86 -3.50 -22.29
N ALA A 321 -5.78 -3.16 -23.20
CA ALA A 321 -6.16 -4.04 -24.31
C ALA A 321 -5.06 -4.23 -25.37
N ASP A 322 -4.15 -3.27 -25.49
CA ASP A 322 -3.03 -3.23 -26.44
C ASP A 322 -1.67 -3.19 -25.72
N PRO A 323 -1.31 -4.21 -24.91
CA PRO A 323 -0.07 -4.19 -24.13
C PRO A 323 1.18 -4.10 -25.01
N VAL A 324 2.25 -3.52 -24.47
CA VAL A 324 3.54 -3.35 -25.19
C VAL A 324 4.08 -4.70 -25.69
N ASP A 325 3.89 -5.76 -24.91
CA ASP A 325 4.03 -7.15 -25.33
C ASP A 325 2.63 -7.79 -25.41
N PRO A 326 2.12 -8.13 -26.61
CA PRO A 326 0.82 -8.80 -26.81
C PRO A 326 0.88 -10.32 -26.59
N GLY A 327 2.02 -10.87 -26.18
CA GLY A 327 2.21 -12.28 -25.90
C GLY A 327 1.21 -12.85 -24.89
N LEU A 328 1.04 -14.18 -24.94
CA LEU A 328 0.14 -14.93 -24.05
C LEU A 328 -1.31 -14.40 -24.08
N GLU A 329 -1.80 -14.06 -25.28
CA GLU A 329 -3.15 -13.54 -25.51
C GLU A 329 -3.44 -12.25 -24.71
N GLY A 330 -2.45 -11.34 -24.69
CA GLY A 330 -2.57 -10.04 -24.03
C GLY A 330 -2.49 -10.09 -22.49
N LEU A 331 -1.98 -11.17 -21.90
CA LEU A 331 -1.90 -11.34 -20.43
C LEU A 331 -1.12 -10.20 -19.73
N TYR A 332 -0.11 -9.62 -20.38
CA TYR A 332 0.64 -8.47 -19.85
C TYR A 332 -0.12 -7.13 -19.90
N GLY A 333 -1.38 -7.14 -20.32
CA GLY A 333 -2.33 -6.04 -20.15
C GLY A 333 -2.92 -5.94 -18.74
N PHE A 334 -2.90 -7.03 -17.98
CA PHE A 334 -3.42 -7.11 -16.61
C PHE A 334 -2.40 -6.64 -15.56
N ALA A 335 -2.87 -6.43 -14.33
CA ALA A 335 -2.03 -6.24 -13.16
C ALA A 335 -1.06 -7.42 -12.96
N SER A 336 0.00 -7.21 -12.20
CA SER A 336 1.04 -8.21 -11.90
C SER A 336 1.07 -8.57 -10.42
N GLU A 337 1.57 -9.76 -10.07
CA GLU A 337 1.80 -10.13 -8.65
C GLU A 337 2.72 -9.14 -7.91
N ALA A 338 3.61 -8.43 -8.63
CA ALA A 338 4.48 -7.40 -8.07
C ALA A 338 3.71 -6.15 -7.56
N ASP A 339 2.45 -5.98 -7.98
CA ASP A 339 1.59 -4.85 -7.60
C ASP A 339 1.08 -4.96 -6.14
N ILE A 340 1.21 -6.14 -5.51
CA ILE A 340 0.69 -6.41 -4.16
C ILE A 340 1.41 -5.59 -3.09
N VAL A 341 2.75 -5.53 -3.11
CA VAL A 341 3.53 -4.74 -2.13
C VAL A 341 3.18 -3.26 -2.18
N PRO A 342 3.26 -2.53 -3.32
CA PRO A 342 2.91 -1.12 -3.35
C PRO A 342 1.44 -0.86 -2.98
N THR A 343 0.53 -1.78 -3.30
CA THR A 343 -0.87 -1.72 -2.84
C THR A 343 -0.98 -1.70 -1.31
N ILE A 344 -0.29 -2.60 -0.62
CA ILE A 344 -0.31 -2.67 0.84
C ILE A 344 0.40 -1.45 1.45
N LEU A 345 1.54 -1.03 0.90
CA LEU A 345 2.26 0.17 1.37
C LEU A 345 1.38 1.43 1.27
N VAL A 346 0.62 1.60 0.19
CA VAL A 346 -0.35 2.71 0.02
C VAL A 346 -1.47 2.64 1.07
N HIS A 347 -2.07 1.47 1.31
CA HIS A 347 -3.08 1.34 2.38
C HIS A 347 -2.50 1.66 3.76
N LEU A 348 -1.25 1.25 4.03
CA LEU A 348 -0.54 1.56 5.27
C LEU A 348 0.02 3.00 5.32
N GLY A 349 -0.22 3.84 4.31
CA GLY A 349 0.31 5.22 4.25
C GLY A 349 1.83 5.31 4.28
N ILE A 350 2.52 4.25 3.85
CA ILE A 350 3.98 4.24 3.74
C ILE A 350 4.36 4.94 2.43
N ASN A 351 4.57 6.25 2.54
CA ASN A 351 5.13 7.04 1.45
C ASN A 351 6.51 6.49 1.10
N THR A 352 6.67 6.04 -0.14
CA THR A 352 7.96 5.54 -0.63
C THR A 352 8.88 6.71 -0.95
N ASP A 353 10.09 6.68 -0.39
CA ASP A 353 11.17 7.60 -0.80
C ASP A 353 11.49 7.33 -2.28
N PHE A 354 11.12 8.27 -3.16
CA PHE A 354 11.33 8.14 -4.61
C PHE A 354 12.80 8.01 -4.99
N GLU A 355 13.73 8.49 -4.16
CA GLU A 355 15.17 8.35 -4.39
C GLU A 355 15.68 6.93 -4.09
N ARG A 356 14.91 6.13 -3.35
CA ARG A 356 15.24 4.75 -2.96
C ARG A 356 14.26 3.70 -3.50
N HIS A 357 13.23 4.14 -4.23
CA HIS A 357 12.16 3.27 -4.67
C HIS A 357 12.64 2.25 -5.72
N ALA A 358 12.54 0.96 -5.39
CA ALA A 358 13.08 -0.14 -6.19
C ALA A 358 12.05 -1.26 -6.48
N ILE A 359 10.76 -0.93 -6.42
CA ILE A 359 9.63 -1.84 -6.65
C ILE A 359 9.23 -1.79 -8.14
N ASP A 360 8.94 -2.95 -8.74
CA ASP A 360 8.53 -3.06 -10.14
C ASP A 360 6.99 -3.02 -10.33
N GLY A 361 6.21 -3.22 -9.29
CA GLY A 361 4.75 -3.07 -9.33
C GLY A 361 4.24 -1.64 -9.13
N VAL A 362 2.92 -1.47 -9.28
CA VAL A 362 2.12 -0.26 -8.99
C VAL A 362 0.95 -0.61 -8.06
N PRO A 363 0.42 0.32 -7.24
CA PRO A 363 -0.71 0.04 -6.37
C PRO A 363 -2.03 -0.17 -7.16
N VAL A 364 -2.77 -1.23 -6.85
CA VAL A 364 -4.13 -1.50 -7.37
C VAL A 364 -5.23 -0.81 -6.54
N ILE A 365 -4.88 0.14 -5.67
CA ILE A 365 -5.79 1.02 -4.92
C ILE A 365 -5.28 2.47 -4.96
N GLY A 366 -6.15 3.43 -4.68
CA GLY A 366 -5.77 4.84 -4.70
C GLY A 366 -5.48 5.35 -6.11
N HIS A 367 -4.67 6.40 -6.22
CA HIS A 367 -4.32 7.04 -7.49
C HIS A 367 -3.59 6.09 -8.46
N ILE A 368 -3.77 6.31 -9.75
CA ILE A 368 -3.09 5.54 -10.79
C ILE A 368 -1.77 6.24 -11.15
N GLY A 369 -0.67 5.48 -11.14
CA GLY A 369 0.64 5.94 -11.61
C GLY A 369 0.79 5.87 -13.13
N VAL A 370 2.04 5.77 -13.61
CA VAL A 370 2.26 5.36 -15.01
C VAL A 370 2.05 3.84 -15.13
N ARG A 371 1.36 3.40 -16.18
CA ARG A 371 1.08 1.99 -16.44
C ARG A 371 2.06 1.43 -17.47
N GLN A 372 2.35 0.13 -17.40
CA GLN A 372 3.23 -0.56 -18.36
C GLN A 372 4.59 0.13 -18.60
N LEU A 373 5.27 0.56 -17.53
CA LEU A 373 6.63 1.07 -17.65
C LEU A 373 7.56 0.00 -18.25
N THR A 374 8.37 0.41 -19.22
CA THR A 374 9.42 -0.38 -19.86
C THR A 374 10.71 0.45 -19.90
N ALA A 375 11.86 -0.22 -19.86
CA ALA A 375 13.18 0.40 -19.92
C ALA A 375 14.14 -0.48 -20.74
N THR A 376 14.61 0.04 -21.88
CA THR A 376 15.40 -0.73 -22.85
C THR A 376 16.74 -0.06 -23.11
N LEU A 377 17.83 -0.78 -22.82
CA LEU A 377 19.20 -0.34 -23.12
C LEU A 377 19.53 -0.59 -24.60
N ASN A 378 19.81 0.49 -25.34
CA ASN A 378 20.47 0.44 -26.63
C ASN A 378 21.98 0.61 -26.42
N ARG A 379 22.74 -0.48 -26.63
CA ARG A 379 24.19 -0.51 -26.44
C ARG A 379 24.97 0.23 -27.54
N ALA A 380 24.44 0.32 -28.76
CA ALA A 380 25.11 0.96 -29.88
C ALA A 380 25.13 2.48 -29.70
N ASP A 381 23.96 3.05 -29.38
CA ASP A 381 23.79 4.50 -29.18
C ASP A 381 24.09 4.94 -27.74
N ARG A 382 24.36 3.99 -26.82
CA ARG A 382 24.49 4.19 -25.37
C ARG A 382 23.33 5.00 -24.77
N THR A 383 22.10 4.57 -25.04
CA THR A 383 20.89 5.20 -24.49
C THR A 383 19.99 4.20 -23.78
N VAL A 384 19.21 4.67 -22.80
CA VAL A 384 18.08 3.92 -22.23
C VAL A 384 16.79 4.58 -22.67
N SER A 385 15.98 3.85 -23.43
CA SER A 385 14.62 4.28 -23.80
C SER A 385 13.62 3.82 -22.74
N LEU A 386 12.93 4.77 -22.12
CA LEU A 386 11.80 4.54 -21.23
C LEU A 386 10.49 4.78 -21.98
N ARG A 387 9.50 3.90 -21.79
CA ARG A 387 8.13 4.09 -22.32
C ARG A 387 7.08 3.61 -21.32
N TRP A 388 5.94 4.28 -21.27
CA TRP A 388 4.83 3.98 -20.37
C TRP A 388 3.50 4.52 -20.93
N ARG A 389 2.41 4.20 -20.25
CA ARG A 389 1.06 4.74 -20.53
C ARG A 389 0.61 5.65 -19.40
N VAL A 390 -0.16 6.67 -19.76
CA VAL A 390 -0.87 7.55 -18.83
C VAL A 390 -2.36 7.38 -19.09
N THR A 391 -3.09 6.84 -18.12
CA THR A 391 -4.55 6.66 -18.17
C THR A 391 -5.30 7.65 -17.28
N GLU A 392 -4.60 8.31 -16.34
CA GLU A 392 -5.12 9.36 -15.47
C GLU A 392 -4.11 10.52 -15.45
N GLY A 393 -4.51 11.71 -15.88
CA GLY A 393 -3.65 12.91 -15.84
C GLY A 393 -3.55 13.47 -14.42
N SER A 394 -2.38 13.97 -14.03
CA SER A 394 -2.08 14.38 -12.65
C SER A 394 -2.15 15.88 -12.41
N LYS A 395 -2.08 16.70 -13.48
CA LYS A 395 -1.81 18.16 -13.43
C LYS A 395 -0.48 18.54 -12.76
N GLN A 396 0.36 17.56 -12.44
CA GLN A 396 1.68 17.73 -11.83
C GLN A 396 2.77 17.21 -12.77
N PRO A 397 4.01 17.73 -12.72
CA PRO A 397 5.08 17.20 -13.55
C PRO A 397 5.38 15.73 -13.24
N LEU A 398 5.39 14.91 -14.29
CA LEU A 398 5.93 13.55 -14.22
C LEU A 398 7.44 13.65 -13.93
N ARG A 399 7.93 12.85 -12.98
CA ARG A 399 9.35 12.85 -12.57
C ARG A 399 10.02 11.55 -12.97
N ILE A 400 11.27 11.64 -13.41
CA ILE A 400 12.10 10.48 -13.75
C ILE A 400 13.38 10.52 -12.93
N TYR A 401 13.61 9.47 -12.17
CA TYR A 401 14.82 9.25 -11.38
C TYR A 401 15.64 8.12 -11.98
N ARG A 402 16.97 8.20 -11.84
CA ARG A 402 17.93 7.14 -12.18
C ARG A 402 18.86 6.92 -11.00
N SER A 403 18.78 5.73 -10.41
CA SER A 403 19.54 5.34 -9.21
C SER A 403 19.45 6.41 -8.11
N GLY A 404 18.24 6.92 -7.89
CA GLY A 404 17.91 7.95 -6.91
C GLY A 404 18.08 9.40 -7.38
N GLN A 405 18.86 9.67 -8.41
CA GLN A 405 19.04 11.03 -8.93
C GLN A 405 17.86 11.43 -9.84
N LEU A 406 17.20 12.55 -9.56
CA LEU A 406 16.22 13.13 -10.49
C LEU A 406 16.92 13.60 -11.78
N ILE A 407 16.58 13.00 -12.92
CA ILE A 407 17.16 13.32 -14.23
C ILE A 407 16.22 14.08 -15.18
N ALA A 408 14.89 13.98 -14.98
CA ALA A 408 13.93 14.73 -15.80
C ALA A 408 12.63 15.09 -15.05
N LYS A 409 12.01 16.19 -15.49
CA LYS A 409 10.62 16.55 -15.23
C LYS A 409 9.90 16.76 -16.56
N LEU A 410 8.81 16.06 -16.79
CA LEU A 410 8.03 16.10 -18.04
C LEU A 410 6.58 16.54 -17.76
N THR A 411 5.79 16.76 -18.81
CA THR A 411 4.33 16.92 -18.66
C THR A 411 3.69 15.61 -18.21
N ASP A 412 2.54 15.69 -17.53
CA ASP A 412 1.73 14.52 -17.19
C ASP A 412 1.18 13.78 -18.41
N SER A 413 1.12 14.43 -19.58
CA SER A 413 0.79 13.82 -20.87
C SER A 413 1.95 13.08 -21.56
N SER A 414 3.18 13.14 -21.02
CA SER A 414 4.34 12.47 -21.62
C SER A 414 4.29 10.96 -21.42
N SER A 415 4.67 10.18 -22.45
CA SER A 415 4.62 8.71 -22.48
C SER A 415 5.96 8.02 -22.73
N GLN A 416 7.03 8.80 -22.96
CA GLN A 416 8.36 8.27 -23.25
C GLN A 416 9.47 9.26 -22.85
N TYR A 417 10.66 8.72 -22.62
CA TYR A 417 11.89 9.48 -22.39
C TYR A 417 13.10 8.69 -22.89
N VAL A 418 14.15 9.38 -23.33
CA VAL A 418 15.43 8.75 -23.71
C VAL A 418 16.52 9.36 -22.86
N ASP A 419 17.14 8.53 -22.02
CA ASP A 419 18.34 8.88 -21.28
C ASP A 419 19.58 8.61 -22.16
N SER A 420 20.35 9.65 -22.43
CA SER A 420 21.62 9.59 -23.18
C SER A 420 22.83 10.00 -22.35
N ASP A 421 22.65 10.41 -21.10
CA ASP A 421 23.73 10.82 -20.19
C ASP A 421 24.15 9.65 -19.28
N LEU A 422 24.35 8.48 -19.88
CA LEU A 422 24.61 7.24 -19.14
C LEU A 422 26.03 7.21 -18.55
N PRO A 423 26.21 6.69 -17.32
CA PRO A 423 27.53 6.59 -16.71
C PRO A 423 28.47 5.71 -17.56
N PRO A 424 29.81 5.88 -17.46
CA PRO A 424 30.78 5.15 -18.28
C PRO A 424 30.57 3.63 -18.25
N SER A 425 30.34 3.07 -17.06
CA SER A 425 30.00 1.65 -16.84
C SER A 425 28.59 1.50 -16.26
N ILE A 426 27.79 0.62 -16.85
CA ILE A 426 26.41 0.33 -16.45
C ILE A 426 26.40 -1.02 -15.72
N ALA A 427 26.74 -1.04 -14.43
CA ALA A 427 26.56 -2.25 -13.62
C ALA A 427 25.06 -2.53 -13.40
N GLU A 428 24.36 -1.54 -12.86
CA GLU A 428 22.92 -1.56 -12.61
C GLU A 428 22.39 -0.12 -12.58
N LEU A 429 21.25 0.13 -13.22
CA LEU A 429 20.53 1.40 -13.24
C LEU A 429 19.07 1.12 -12.88
N ASN A 430 18.62 1.68 -11.77
CA ASN A 430 17.22 1.65 -11.36
C ASN A 430 16.53 2.92 -11.85
N TYR A 431 15.70 2.81 -12.89
CA TYR A 431 14.88 3.94 -13.34
C TYR A 431 13.55 3.92 -12.62
N THR A 432 13.14 5.06 -12.05
CA THR A 432 11.84 5.23 -11.38
C THR A 432 11.07 6.35 -12.06
N VAL A 433 9.84 6.07 -12.51
CA VAL A 433 8.93 7.07 -13.07
C VAL A 433 7.80 7.33 -12.07
N VAL A 434 7.51 8.60 -11.79
CA VAL A 434 6.53 9.02 -10.78
C VAL A 434 5.47 9.93 -11.40
N LEU A 435 4.21 9.50 -11.29
CA LEU A 435 3.00 10.25 -11.67
C LEU A 435 1.98 10.12 -10.52
N ASN A 436 1.23 11.16 -10.19
CA ASN A 436 0.30 11.17 -9.03
C ASN A 436 0.95 10.76 -7.69
N ASP A 437 2.25 11.04 -7.51
CA ASP A 437 3.08 10.54 -6.40
C ASP A 437 3.10 9.00 -6.24
N VAL A 438 2.68 8.28 -7.29
CA VAL A 438 2.81 6.84 -7.45
C VAL A 438 4.06 6.54 -8.28
N PRO A 439 5.13 5.99 -7.67
CA PRO A 439 6.33 5.56 -8.36
C PRO A 439 6.18 4.14 -8.89
N VAL A 440 6.94 3.83 -9.95
CA VAL A 440 7.21 2.46 -10.42
C VAL A 440 8.60 2.41 -11.02
N SER A 441 9.34 1.33 -10.75
CA SER A 441 10.73 1.19 -11.19
C SER A 441 10.95 0.12 -12.26
N ARG A 442 12.04 0.23 -13.01
CA ARG A 442 12.58 -0.83 -13.88
C ARG A 442 14.09 -0.93 -13.72
N LEU A 443 14.57 -2.16 -13.65
CA LEU A 443 16.00 -2.45 -13.57
C LEU A 443 16.60 -2.63 -14.96
N VAL A 444 17.62 -1.84 -15.25
CA VAL A 444 18.46 -1.96 -16.45
C VAL A 444 19.88 -2.29 -16.01
N TYR A 445 20.45 -3.38 -16.52
CA TYR A 445 21.85 -3.73 -16.29
C TYR A 445 22.52 -4.05 -17.63
N GLU A 446 23.78 -3.64 -17.78
CA GLU A 446 24.56 -4.09 -18.92
C GLU A 446 25.19 -5.43 -18.57
N ALA A 447 24.58 -6.52 -19.07
CA ALA A 447 25.15 -7.85 -18.90
C ALA A 447 26.60 -7.86 -19.39
N GLN A 448 27.53 -8.11 -18.46
CA GLN A 448 28.95 -8.26 -18.70
C GLN A 448 29.13 -9.39 -19.73
N ILE A 449 29.71 -9.07 -20.89
CA ILE A 449 30.15 -10.09 -21.83
C ILE A 449 31.26 -10.86 -21.13
N LYS A 450 30.99 -12.10 -20.69
CA LYS A 450 32.04 -13.05 -20.32
C LYS A 450 32.92 -13.23 -21.55
N ARG A 451 34.13 -12.66 -21.50
CA ARG A 451 35.18 -12.86 -22.49
C ARG A 451 35.84 -14.23 -22.29
#